data_AF-A0A2G5SJK9-F1
#
_entry.id   AF-A0A2G5SJK9-F1
#
_cell.length_a   1.000
_cell.length_b   1.000
_cell.length_c   1.000
_cell.angle_alpha   90.00
_cell.angle_beta   90.00
_cell.angle_gamma   90.00
#
_symmetry.space_group_name_H-M   'P 1'
#
loop_
_entity.id
_entity.type
_entity.pdbx_description
1 polymer ?
#
loop_
_entity_poly.entity_id
_entity_poly.type
_entity_poly.pdbx_seq_one_letter_code
_entity_poly.pdbx_strand_id
1 'polypeptide(L)'
;MDILKDVIEADTVKLDRWAVVFHEEERNQPTSSGTQTEMSEQTMNNPEDQTSMIIMNNYFGIGIDADVCLKFHNKRDANPEKFQSRLFNKTQYAKIGLQKMFFERTCKDLWKRIELEVDGRTIELPNIEGIVVLNLLSWGSGANPWGTSKEEGNFSKPTHYDGLLEVVGISDVSRLGLIQSKLAAGIRIAQGGSIRITTHEEWPVQVDGEPHIQPPGTITILKSALKAQMLKKAKKSRRGGTATTICLTQPHPETSDPLSGPLGVPSTLGDPHHGKTTPDNTAVDSDEEGDAFL
;
A
#
# COMPACT_ATOMS: atom_id res chain seq x y z
N MET A 1 -24.43 12.88 -7.62
CA MET A 1 -24.13 13.62 -8.87
C MET A 1 -22.62 13.81 -9.07
N ASP A 2 -21.78 13.73 -8.03
CA ASP A 2 -20.33 13.97 -8.17
C ASP A 2 -19.55 12.77 -8.74
N ILE A 3 -19.97 11.53 -8.51
CA ILE A 3 -19.22 10.36 -9.02
C ILE A 3 -19.22 10.27 -10.55
N LEU A 4 -20.32 10.66 -11.22
CA LEU A 4 -20.38 10.67 -12.68
C LEU A 4 -19.44 11.74 -13.26
N LYS A 5 -19.30 12.89 -12.58
CA LYS A 5 -18.32 13.90 -12.96
C LYS A 5 -16.90 13.42 -12.73
N ASP A 6 -16.63 12.81 -11.58
CA ASP A 6 -15.34 12.22 -11.26
C ASP A 6 -14.95 11.15 -12.29
N VAL A 7 -15.88 10.32 -12.78
CA VAL A 7 -15.65 9.32 -13.83
C VAL A 7 -15.38 9.97 -15.19
N ILE A 8 -16.12 11.01 -15.57
CA ILE A 8 -15.90 11.73 -16.84
C ILE A 8 -14.55 12.44 -16.85
N GLU A 9 -14.15 13.01 -15.71
CA GLU A 9 -12.90 13.75 -15.54
C GLU A 9 -11.71 12.84 -15.21
N ALA A 10 -11.92 11.53 -15.05
CA ALA A 10 -10.87 10.60 -14.61
C ALA A 10 -9.79 10.39 -15.67
N ASP A 11 -8.56 10.25 -15.19
CA ASP A 11 -7.44 9.80 -15.99
C ASP A 11 -7.43 8.27 -16.06
N THR A 12 -7.12 7.72 -17.23
CA THR A 12 -6.84 6.27 -17.34
C THR A 12 -5.39 6.02 -16.97
N VAL A 13 -5.17 5.20 -15.95
CA VAL A 13 -3.84 4.77 -15.51
C VAL A 13 -3.67 3.26 -15.67
N LYS A 14 -2.42 2.82 -15.82
CA LYS A 14 -2.10 1.39 -15.85
C LYS A 14 -1.90 0.91 -14.42
N LEU A 15 -2.48 -0.24 -14.10
CA LEU A 15 -2.20 -0.96 -12.86
C LEU A 15 -1.43 -2.22 -13.19
N ASP A 16 -0.25 -2.37 -12.60
CA ASP A 16 0.47 -3.63 -12.62
C ASP A 16 -0.34 -4.68 -11.83
N ARG A 17 -0.48 -5.86 -12.41
CA ARG A 17 -1.08 -7.02 -11.75
C ARG A 17 0.00 -8.02 -11.41
N TRP A 18 -0.25 -8.78 -10.36
CA TRP A 18 0.72 -9.70 -9.80
C TRP A 18 0.10 -11.10 -9.70
N ALA A 19 0.89 -12.12 -9.99
CA ALA A 19 0.55 -13.51 -9.81
C ALA A 19 1.16 -13.96 -8.49
N VAL A 20 0.32 -14.34 -7.52
CA VAL A 20 0.72 -15.01 -6.29
C VAL A 20 0.59 -16.51 -6.53
N VAL A 21 1.72 -17.20 -6.60
CA VAL A 21 1.80 -18.65 -6.84
C VAL A 21 2.17 -19.32 -5.53
N PHE A 22 1.31 -20.24 -5.09
CA PHE A 22 1.53 -21.06 -3.91
C PHE A 22 1.99 -22.44 -4.37
N HIS A 23 3.12 -22.89 -3.83
CA HIS A 23 3.64 -24.23 -4.02
C HIS A 23 3.72 -24.90 -2.64
N GLU A 24 2.93 -25.95 -2.44
CA GLU A 24 2.95 -26.71 -1.19
C GLU A 24 4.15 -27.67 -1.16
N GLU A 25 4.75 -27.84 0.01
CA GLU A 25 5.79 -28.86 0.22
C GLU A 25 5.15 -30.25 0.32
N GLU A 26 5.73 -31.24 -0.36
CA GLU A 26 5.24 -32.63 -0.27
C GLU A 26 5.35 -33.15 1.16
N ARG A 27 4.22 -33.54 1.74
CA ARG A 27 4.20 -34.26 3.02
C ARG A 27 4.85 -35.63 2.83
N ASN A 28 6.13 -35.73 3.15
CA ASN A 28 6.80 -37.02 3.34
C ASN A 28 6.13 -37.72 4.53
N GLN A 29 5.24 -38.68 4.26
CA GLN A 29 4.69 -39.54 5.32
C GLN A 29 5.85 -40.33 5.95
N PRO A 30 6.00 -40.35 7.29
CA PRO A 30 6.92 -41.28 7.92
C PRO A 30 6.38 -42.69 7.69
N THR A 31 7.13 -43.50 6.94
CA THR A 31 6.88 -44.94 6.80
C THR A 31 6.98 -45.58 8.18
N SER A 32 5.84 -45.83 8.81
CA SER A 32 5.76 -46.70 9.98
C SER A 32 6.06 -48.12 9.53
N SER A 33 7.26 -48.61 9.83
CA SER A 33 7.64 -50.00 9.69
C SER A 33 6.74 -50.88 10.58
N GLY A 34 5.85 -51.68 9.98
CA GLY A 34 5.02 -52.63 10.71
C GLY A 34 3.95 -53.35 9.89
N THR A 35 4.38 -54.33 9.08
CA THR A 35 3.71 -55.61 8.73
C THR A 35 2.32 -55.62 8.05
N GLN A 36 2.37 -56.02 6.77
CA GLN A 36 1.41 -56.80 5.95
C GLN A 36 0.14 -56.18 5.34
N THR A 37 0.21 -56.13 4.00
CA THR A 37 -0.81 -56.53 3.02
C THR A 37 -2.13 -55.76 3.00
N GLU A 38 -2.22 -54.78 2.11
CA GLU A 38 -3.36 -54.57 1.20
C GLU A 38 -2.97 -53.56 0.12
N MET A 39 -3.52 -53.71 -1.09
CA MET A 39 -3.21 -53.01 -2.34
C MET A 39 -2.86 -51.52 -2.16
N SER A 40 -1.61 -51.17 -2.45
CA SER A 40 -1.20 -49.77 -2.58
C SER A 40 -1.80 -49.19 -3.86
N GLU A 41 -2.93 -48.50 -3.74
CA GLU A 41 -3.23 -47.38 -4.63
C GLU A 41 -2.13 -46.35 -4.41
N GLN A 42 -1.08 -46.42 -5.23
CA GLN A 42 -0.17 -45.30 -5.41
C GLN A 42 -0.98 -44.19 -6.07
N THR A 43 -1.65 -43.37 -5.27
CA THR A 43 -2.18 -42.09 -5.71
C THR A 43 -0.98 -41.32 -6.24
N MET A 44 -0.86 -41.23 -7.57
CA MET A 44 0.12 -40.37 -8.20
C MET A 44 -0.23 -38.94 -7.76
N ASN A 45 0.56 -38.35 -6.87
CA ASN A 45 0.44 -36.92 -6.59
C ASN A 45 0.78 -36.19 -7.89
N ASN A 46 -0.20 -35.54 -8.51
CA ASN A 46 0.04 -34.68 -9.67
C ASN A 46 0.71 -33.39 -9.15
N PRO A 47 1.91 -33.01 -9.61
CA PRO A 47 2.56 -31.76 -9.17
C PRO A 47 1.71 -30.51 -9.45
N GLU A 48 0.76 -30.58 -10.38
CA GLU A 48 -0.20 -29.51 -10.63
C GLU A 48 -1.21 -29.33 -9.47
N ASP A 49 -1.50 -30.38 -8.69
CA ASP A 49 -2.44 -30.30 -7.56
C ASP A 49 -1.84 -29.57 -6.34
N GLN A 50 -0.50 -29.46 -6.28
CA GLN A 50 0.23 -28.79 -5.20
C GLN A 50 0.51 -27.30 -5.52
N THR A 51 0.07 -26.83 -6.69
CA THR A 51 0.31 -25.47 -7.14
C THR A 51 -1.02 -24.73 -7.35
N SER A 52 -1.18 -23.59 -6.70
CA SER A 52 -2.31 -22.69 -6.96
C SER A 52 -1.84 -21.28 -7.28
N MET A 53 -2.65 -20.52 -8.02
CA MET A 53 -2.30 -19.18 -8.48
C MET A 53 -3.47 -18.21 -8.31
N ILE A 54 -3.20 -17.05 -7.72
CA ILE A 54 -4.17 -15.96 -7.53
C ILE A 54 -3.63 -14.68 -8.18
N ILE A 55 -4.49 -13.93 -8.88
CA ILE A 55 -4.14 -12.60 -9.39
C ILE A 55 -4.39 -11.56 -8.31
N MET A 56 -3.32 -10.91 -7.86
CA MET A 56 -3.30 -9.83 -6.88
C MET A 56 -3.26 -8.46 -7.59
N ASN A 57 -4.10 -7.55 -7.10
CA ASN A 57 -4.19 -6.16 -7.57
C ASN A 57 -3.66 -5.17 -6.54
N ASN A 58 -3.86 -5.43 -5.25
CA ASN A 58 -3.55 -4.48 -4.20
C ASN A 58 -2.44 -5.00 -3.28
N TYR A 59 -2.69 -6.05 -2.49
CA TYR A 59 -1.68 -6.54 -1.56
C TYR A 59 -1.86 -7.99 -1.14
N PHE A 60 -0.73 -8.59 -0.79
CA PHE A 60 -0.60 -9.89 -0.14
C PHE A 60 -0.21 -9.66 1.32
N GLY A 61 -0.64 -10.55 2.21
CA GLY A 61 -0.25 -10.50 3.61
C GLY A 61 -0.02 -11.90 4.18
N ILE A 62 0.95 -12.02 5.08
CA ILE A 62 1.23 -13.21 5.90
C ILE A 62 1.45 -12.80 7.35
N GLY A 63 0.97 -13.60 8.30
CA GLY A 63 1.12 -13.33 9.73
C GLY A 63 -0.01 -12.47 10.31
N ILE A 64 0.31 -11.50 11.18
CA ILE A 64 -0.70 -10.83 12.02
C ILE A 64 -1.83 -10.13 11.25
N ASP A 65 -1.56 -9.54 10.08
CA ASP A 65 -2.60 -8.93 9.24
C ASP A 65 -3.56 -10.00 8.69
N ALA A 66 -3.00 -11.02 8.05
CA ALA A 66 -3.76 -12.13 7.50
C ALA A 66 -4.54 -12.92 8.57
N ASP A 67 -3.99 -13.10 9.77
CA ASP A 67 -4.67 -13.75 10.89
C ASP A 67 -5.91 -12.96 11.35
N VAL A 68 -5.80 -11.63 11.41
CA VAL A 68 -6.94 -10.75 11.72
C VAL A 68 -7.98 -10.83 10.60
N CYS A 69 -7.54 -10.83 9.33
CA CYS A 69 -8.40 -11.01 8.16
C CYS A 69 -9.16 -12.35 8.21
N LEU A 70 -8.46 -13.46 8.47
CA LEU A 70 -9.02 -14.80 8.57
C LEU A 70 -10.07 -14.91 9.68
N LYS A 71 -9.77 -14.38 10.86
CA LYS A 71 -10.73 -14.36 11.98
C LYS A 71 -11.95 -13.51 11.67
N PHE A 72 -11.77 -12.40 10.98
CA PHE A 72 -12.89 -11.56 10.56
C PHE A 72 -13.76 -12.30 9.54
N HIS A 73 -13.14 -12.95 8.55
CA HIS A 73 -13.82 -13.76 7.54
C HIS A 73 -14.63 -14.89 8.18
N ASN A 74 -14.02 -15.72 9.04
CA ASN A 74 -14.70 -16.81 9.73
C ASN A 74 -15.86 -16.32 10.62
N LYS A 75 -15.71 -15.18 11.29
CA LYS A 75 -16.80 -14.59 12.09
C LYS A 75 -17.94 -14.06 11.23
N ARG A 76 -17.61 -13.48 10.06
CA ARG A 76 -18.58 -13.00 9.08
C ARG A 76 -19.39 -14.15 8.51
N ASP A 77 -18.72 -15.23 8.13
CA ASP A 77 -19.37 -16.40 7.56
C ASP A 77 -20.26 -17.12 8.58
N ALA A 78 -19.85 -17.15 9.85
CA ALA A 78 -20.64 -17.71 10.93
C ALA A 78 -21.83 -16.84 11.37
N ASN A 79 -21.82 -15.53 11.07
CA ASN A 79 -22.87 -14.59 11.51
C ASN A 79 -23.16 -13.50 10.46
N PRO A 80 -23.55 -13.85 9.22
CA PRO A 80 -23.64 -12.89 8.10
C PRO A 80 -24.58 -11.72 8.38
N GLU A 81 -25.62 -11.92 9.20
CA GLU A 81 -26.58 -10.90 9.60
C GLU A 81 -25.97 -9.76 10.42
N LYS A 82 -24.84 -10.00 11.10
CA LYS A 82 -24.16 -8.98 11.93
C LYS A 82 -23.27 -8.05 11.11
N PHE A 83 -22.88 -8.41 9.88
CA PHE A 83 -21.86 -7.69 9.10
C PHE A 83 -22.42 -6.74 8.04
N GLN A 84 -23.70 -6.37 8.15
CA GLN A 84 -24.39 -5.52 7.19
C GLN A 84 -24.01 -4.03 7.28
N SER A 85 -23.31 -3.61 8.34
CA SER A 85 -22.94 -2.21 8.57
C SER A 85 -21.43 -1.99 8.60
N ARG A 86 -20.95 -0.96 7.87
CA ARG A 86 -19.53 -0.56 7.81
C ARG A 86 -18.95 -0.23 9.20
N LEU A 87 -19.72 0.42 10.06
CA LEU A 87 -19.28 0.76 11.41
C LEU A 87 -19.12 -0.49 12.28
N PHE A 88 -20.07 -1.43 12.16
CA PHE A 88 -19.99 -2.69 12.89
C PHE A 88 -18.80 -3.54 12.43
N ASN A 89 -18.54 -3.57 11.13
CA ASN A 89 -17.38 -4.27 10.57
C ASN A 89 -16.06 -3.72 11.14
N LYS A 90 -15.93 -2.38 11.22
CA LYS A 90 -14.78 -1.74 11.86
C LYS A 90 -14.65 -2.10 13.35
N THR A 91 -15.75 -2.11 14.09
CA THR A 91 -15.75 -2.50 15.52
C THR A 91 -15.36 -3.96 15.72
N GLN A 92 -15.79 -4.87 14.84
CA GLN A 92 -15.38 -6.28 14.92
C GLN A 92 -13.89 -6.45 14.63
N TYR A 93 -13.35 -5.75 13.62
CA TYR A 93 -11.90 -5.72 13.37
C TYR A 93 -11.12 -5.25 14.61
N ALA A 94 -11.55 -4.15 15.22
CA ALA A 94 -10.93 -3.64 16.45
C ALA A 94 -11.00 -4.67 17.61
N LYS A 95 -12.14 -5.34 17.79
CA LYS A 95 -12.32 -6.37 18.83
C LYS A 95 -11.43 -7.58 18.61
N ILE A 96 -11.28 -8.03 17.37
CA ILE A 96 -10.38 -9.14 17.00
C ILE A 96 -8.91 -8.76 17.26
N GLY A 97 -8.51 -7.56 16.84
CA GLY A 97 -7.17 -7.04 17.10
C GLY A 97 -6.87 -6.99 18.61
N LEU A 98 -7.82 -6.47 19.41
CA LEU A 98 -7.68 -6.41 20.86
C LEU A 98 -7.55 -7.80 21.49
N GLN A 99 -8.37 -8.78 21.08
CA GLN A 99 -8.28 -10.16 21.57
C GLN A 99 -6.90 -10.77 21.29
N LYS A 100 -6.36 -10.54 20.09
CA LYS A 100 -5.03 -11.05 19.71
C LYS A 100 -3.92 -10.44 20.56
N MET A 101 -3.98 -9.12 20.81
CA MET A 101 -3.01 -8.41 21.65
C MET A 101 -2.88 -9.03 23.05
N PHE A 102 -3.97 -9.51 23.64
CA PHE A 102 -4.00 -9.99 25.02
C PHE A 102 -3.86 -11.52 25.17
N PHE A 103 -4.25 -12.32 24.17
CA PHE A 103 -4.45 -13.76 24.38
C PHE A 103 -3.83 -14.70 23.33
N GLU A 104 -3.48 -14.23 22.13
CA GLU A 104 -3.14 -15.14 21.02
C GLU A 104 -1.83 -14.77 20.33
N ARG A 105 -0.84 -15.65 20.44
CA ARG A 105 0.54 -15.48 19.93
C ARG A 105 0.86 -16.31 18.68
N THR A 106 -0.14 -16.64 17.87
CA THR A 106 0.01 -17.52 16.69
C THR A 106 1.10 -17.06 15.72
N CYS A 107 1.26 -15.75 15.54
CA CYS A 107 2.23 -15.17 14.61
C CYS A 107 3.55 -14.73 15.26
N LYS A 108 3.76 -15.07 16.53
CA LYS A 108 4.96 -14.65 17.26
C LYS A 108 6.21 -15.21 16.57
N ASP A 109 7.25 -14.39 16.56
CA ASP A 109 8.57 -14.74 16.03
C ASP A 109 8.55 -15.15 14.54
N LEU A 110 7.59 -14.64 13.75
CA LEU A 110 7.47 -14.92 12.30
C LEU A 110 8.80 -14.71 11.57
N TRP A 111 9.54 -13.64 11.91
CA TRP A 111 10.85 -13.33 11.33
C TRP A 111 11.92 -14.44 11.46
N LYS A 112 11.77 -15.39 12.38
CA LYS A 112 12.67 -16.55 12.53
C LYS A 112 12.19 -17.81 11.80
N ARG A 113 10.94 -17.78 11.33
CA ARG A 113 10.17 -18.95 10.93
C ARG A 113 9.87 -18.97 9.43
N ILE A 114 10.13 -17.86 8.76
CA ILE A 114 10.01 -17.72 7.31
C ILE A 114 11.30 -17.14 6.73
N GLU A 115 11.54 -17.43 5.47
CA GLU A 115 12.62 -16.85 4.68
C GLU A 115 12.00 -15.92 3.64
N LEU A 116 12.62 -14.74 3.47
CA LEU A 116 12.22 -13.77 2.45
C LEU A 116 13.34 -13.61 1.43
N GLU A 117 13.00 -13.75 0.15
CA GLU A 117 13.84 -13.35 -0.96
C GLU A 117 13.16 -12.26 -1.79
N VAL A 118 13.93 -11.25 -2.17
CA VAL A 118 13.49 -10.20 -3.10
C VAL A 118 14.51 -10.09 -4.23
N ASP A 119 14.04 -10.25 -5.47
CA ASP A 119 14.85 -10.19 -6.69
C ASP A 119 16.11 -11.10 -6.65
N GLY A 120 15.97 -12.33 -6.14
CA GLY A 120 17.10 -13.27 -6.06
C GLY A 120 17.97 -13.11 -4.81
N ARG A 121 17.66 -12.16 -3.92
CA ARG A 121 18.48 -11.86 -2.73
C ARG A 121 17.73 -12.15 -1.44
N THR A 122 18.31 -12.98 -0.58
CA THR A 122 17.79 -13.22 0.77
C THR A 122 17.82 -11.93 1.57
N ILE A 123 16.70 -11.61 2.22
CA ILE A 123 16.53 -10.43 3.05
C ILE A 123 16.49 -10.87 4.52
N GLU A 124 17.35 -10.26 5.34
CA GLU A 124 17.32 -10.44 6.78
C GLU A 124 16.09 -9.73 7.36
N LEU A 125 15.21 -10.48 8.02
CA LEU A 125 13.98 -9.94 8.58
C LEU A 125 14.22 -9.30 9.95
N PRO A 126 13.73 -8.07 10.20
CA PRO A 126 13.71 -7.49 11.54
C PRO A 126 12.68 -8.23 12.43
N ASN A 127 12.63 -7.91 13.72
CA ASN A 127 11.67 -8.53 14.65
C ASN A 127 10.21 -8.18 14.30
N ILE A 128 9.61 -8.98 13.41
CA ILE A 128 8.24 -8.79 12.89
C ILE A 128 7.37 -10.02 13.12
N GLU A 129 6.07 -9.77 13.22
CA GLU A 129 5.02 -10.79 13.34
C GLU A 129 4.12 -10.85 12.09
N GLY A 130 4.36 -9.99 11.09
CA GLY A 130 3.68 -10.02 9.81
C GLY A 130 4.41 -9.28 8.71
N ILE A 131 4.17 -9.71 7.46
CA ILE A 131 4.62 -9.04 6.25
C ILE A 131 3.39 -8.67 5.42
N VAL A 132 3.41 -7.46 4.85
CA VAL A 132 2.46 -6.99 3.84
C VAL A 132 3.25 -6.61 2.60
N VAL A 133 2.88 -7.17 1.45
CA VAL A 133 3.48 -6.88 0.15
C VAL A 133 2.48 -6.06 -0.66
N LEU A 134 2.80 -4.80 -0.94
CA LEU A 134 1.88 -3.83 -1.53
C LEU A 134 2.22 -3.57 -2.99
N ASN A 135 1.18 -3.43 -3.80
CA ASN A 135 1.21 -2.81 -5.13
C ASN A 135 0.59 -1.40 -5.10
N LEU A 136 -0.41 -1.18 -4.21
CA LEU A 136 -0.94 0.14 -3.91
C LEU A 136 -0.62 0.51 -2.45
N LEU A 137 -0.30 1.79 -2.20
CA LEU A 137 -0.04 2.30 -0.86
C LEU A 137 -1.31 2.49 0.01
N SER A 138 -2.33 1.66 -0.23
CA SER A 138 -3.63 1.72 0.42
C SER A 138 -4.01 0.35 0.97
N TRP A 139 -3.90 0.21 2.29
CA TRP A 139 -4.11 -1.03 3.03
C TRP A 139 -5.10 -0.81 4.18
N GLY A 140 -5.81 -1.87 4.58
CA GLY A 140 -6.56 -1.90 5.84
C GLY A 140 -7.50 -0.69 6.08
N SER A 141 -8.38 -0.38 5.13
CA SER A 141 -9.25 0.82 5.13
C SER A 141 -8.57 2.15 4.74
N GLY A 142 -7.51 2.11 3.92
CA GLY A 142 -6.90 3.29 3.32
C GLY A 142 -5.79 3.91 4.17
N ALA A 143 -5.16 3.12 5.04
CA ALA A 143 -3.90 3.45 5.67
C ALA A 143 -2.74 3.18 4.70
N ASN A 144 -1.61 3.87 4.91
CA ASN A 144 -0.39 3.67 4.14
C ASN A 144 0.70 3.05 5.03
N PRO A 145 0.82 1.71 5.06
CA PRO A 145 1.84 1.01 5.85
C PRO A 145 3.28 1.31 5.38
N TRP A 146 3.49 1.73 4.13
CA TRP A 146 4.81 2.13 3.64
C TRP A 146 5.27 3.48 4.23
N GLY A 147 4.34 4.35 4.62
CA GLY A 147 4.65 5.68 5.14
C GLY A 147 4.98 6.71 4.04
N THR A 148 5.52 7.86 4.45
CA THR A 148 5.79 9.01 3.56
C THR A 148 7.27 9.14 3.20
N SER A 149 7.59 9.83 2.11
CA SER A 149 8.98 10.02 1.65
C SER A 149 9.91 10.71 2.66
N LYS A 150 9.36 11.43 3.66
CA LYS A 150 10.12 12.04 4.76
C LYS A 150 10.73 11.02 5.72
N GLU A 151 10.24 9.79 5.71
CA GLU A 151 10.84 8.66 6.41
C GLU A 151 11.95 8.11 5.49
N GLU A 152 13.09 8.78 5.48
CA GLU A 152 14.19 8.56 4.53
C GLU A 152 14.74 7.12 4.61
N GLY A 153 14.82 6.50 3.43
CA GLY A 153 15.54 5.25 3.17
C GLY A 153 15.97 5.23 1.70
N ASN A 154 16.80 4.28 1.30
CA ASN A 154 17.32 4.13 -0.07
C ASN A 154 16.30 3.55 -1.06
N PHE A 155 15.01 3.84 -0.86
CA PHE A 155 13.90 3.29 -1.65
C PHE A 155 13.40 4.29 -2.69
N SER A 156 12.95 3.77 -3.83
CA SER A 156 12.33 4.58 -4.87
C SER A 156 10.92 4.99 -4.44
N LYS A 157 10.42 6.11 -4.98
CA LYS A 157 9.03 6.53 -4.76
C LYS A 157 8.09 5.44 -5.31
N PRO A 158 7.25 4.81 -4.48
CA PRO A 158 6.34 3.76 -4.95
C PRO A 158 5.37 4.25 -6.00
N THR A 159 5.13 3.45 -7.02
CA THR A 159 4.06 3.66 -7.99
C THR A 159 3.43 2.33 -8.39
N HIS A 160 2.14 2.36 -8.73
CA HIS A 160 1.38 1.16 -9.07
C HIS A 160 1.67 0.60 -10.48
N TYR A 161 2.74 1.05 -11.14
CA TYR A 161 3.09 0.73 -12.54
C TYR A 161 4.60 0.67 -12.82
N ASP A 162 5.45 0.77 -11.79
CA ASP A 162 6.91 0.69 -11.94
C ASP A 162 7.45 -0.74 -12.02
N GLY A 163 6.58 -1.74 -11.84
CA GLY A 163 6.97 -3.15 -11.79
C GLY A 163 7.67 -3.54 -10.49
N LEU A 164 7.48 -2.78 -9.41
CA LEU A 164 7.98 -3.09 -8.09
C LEU A 164 6.83 -3.30 -7.10
N LEU A 165 7.12 -4.06 -6.05
CA LEU A 165 6.26 -4.24 -4.88
C LEU A 165 6.97 -3.72 -3.63
N GLU A 166 6.21 -3.12 -2.73
CA GLU A 166 6.68 -2.67 -1.44
C GLU A 166 6.50 -3.75 -0.37
N VAL A 167 7.61 -4.22 0.23
CA VAL A 167 7.56 -5.18 1.33
C VAL A 167 7.64 -4.44 2.67
N VAL A 168 6.58 -4.54 3.46
CA VAL A 168 6.47 -3.91 4.78
C VAL A 168 6.37 -4.95 5.88
N GLY A 169 7.18 -4.76 6.93
CA GLY A 169 7.12 -5.52 8.17
C GLY A 169 6.23 -4.86 9.22
N ILE A 170 5.50 -5.68 9.97
CA ILE A 170 4.67 -5.24 11.11
C ILE A 170 5.21 -5.92 12.37
N SER A 171 5.69 -5.11 13.32
CA SER A 171 6.38 -5.62 14.52
C SER A 171 5.47 -6.43 15.44
N ASP A 172 4.23 -5.99 15.61
CA ASP A 172 3.27 -6.52 16.56
C ASP A 172 1.86 -5.95 16.31
N VAL A 173 0.88 -6.43 17.08
CA VAL A 173 -0.52 -6.00 17.00
C VAL A 173 -0.72 -4.51 17.36
N SER A 174 0.12 -3.94 18.23
CA SER A 174 0.04 -2.51 18.57
C SER A 174 0.45 -1.66 17.37
N ARG A 175 1.55 -2.04 16.71
CA ARG A 175 2.01 -1.41 15.45
C ARG A 175 0.95 -1.55 14.36
N LEU A 176 0.34 -2.72 14.21
CA LEU A 176 -0.78 -2.93 13.29
C LEU A 176 -1.92 -1.93 13.54
N GLY A 177 -2.31 -1.74 14.81
CA GLY A 177 -3.36 -0.78 15.19
C GLY A 177 -3.00 0.68 14.93
N LEU A 178 -1.75 1.07 15.15
CA LEU A 178 -1.25 2.42 14.84
C LEU A 178 -1.26 2.69 13.33
N ILE A 179 -0.87 1.69 12.52
CA ILE A 179 -0.94 1.79 11.06
C ILE A 179 -2.39 1.94 10.60
N GLN A 180 -3.31 1.09 11.06
CA GLN A 180 -4.74 1.20 10.72
C GLN A 180 -5.34 2.55 11.12
N SER A 181 -4.86 3.12 12.22
CA SER A 181 -5.25 4.46 12.70
C SER A 181 -4.56 5.61 11.95
N LYS A 182 -3.68 5.31 10.99
CA LYS A 182 -2.87 6.27 10.22
C LYS A 182 -1.94 7.13 11.10
N LEU A 183 -1.55 6.60 12.26
CA LEU A 183 -0.67 7.27 13.23
C LEU A 183 0.79 6.81 13.13
N ALA A 184 1.05 5.71 12.41
CA ALA A 184 2.39 5.20 12.16
C ALA A 184 2.47 4.48 10.81
N ALA A 185 3.69 4.30 10.32
CA ALA A 185 4.02 3.35 9.26
C ALA A 185 4.55 2.03 9.84
N GLY A 186 4.64 1.01 8.99
CA GLY A 186 5.38 -0.22 9.25
C GLY A 186 6.87 -0.05 8.99
N ILE A 187 7.61 -1.16 9.03
CA ILE A 187 9.04 -1.19 8.75
C ILE A 187 9.21 -1.44 7.24
N ARG A 188 9.85 -0.53 6.51
CA ARG A 188 10.20 -0.77 5.10
C ARG A 188 11.30 -1.84 5.04
N ILE A 189 11.00 -2.98 4.45
CA ILE A 189 11.93 -4.11 4.35
C ILE A 189 12.65 -4.07 2.99
N ALA A 190 11.89 -4.00 1.90
CA ALA A 190 12.44 -4.10 0.55
C ALA A 190 11.49 -3.50 -0.49
N GLN A 191 12.03 -3.24 -1.69
CA GLN A 191 11.28 -3.08 -2.94
C GLN A 191 11.85 -4.05 -3.97
N GLY A 192 10.99 -4.69 -4.77
CA GLY A 192 11.46 -5.56 -5.85
C GLY A 192 10.35 -6.09 -6.75
N GLY A 193 10.73 -6.66 -7.89
CA GLY A 193 9.83 -7.20 -8.91
C GLY A 193 9.54 -8.69 -8.81
N SER A 194 10.21 -9.39 -7.90
CA SER A 194 9.97 -10.80 -7.59
C SER A 194 10.12 -11.01 -6.09
N ILE A 195 9.05 -11.45 -5.43
CA ILE A 195 9.06 -11.76 -4.00
C ILE A 195 8.89 -13.27 -3.83
N ARG A 196 9.73 -13.89 -3.01
CA ARG A 196 9.56 -15.29 -2.61
C ARG A 196 9.60 -15.42 -1.10
N ILE A 197 8.59 -16.08 -0.54
CA ILE A 197 8.49 -16.37 0.89
C ILE A 197 8.47 -17.88 1.04
N THR A 198 9.37 -18.43 1.85
CA THR A 198 9.42 -19.86 2.16
C THR A 198 9.08 -20.08 3.63
N THR A 199 8.23 -21.07 3.90
CA THR A 199 7.79 -21.46 5.24
C THR A 199 7.79 -22.98 5.39
N HIS A 200 8.11 -23.47 6.59
CA HIS A 200 8.09 -24.89 6.93
C HIS A 200 6.93 -25.28 7.86
N GLU A 201 5.97 -24.37 8.05
CA GLU A 201 4.78 -24.58 8.87
C GLU A 201 3.59 -23.81 8.30
N GLU A 202 2.41 -24.03 8.89
CA GLU A 202 1.18 -23.40 8.46
C GLU A 202 1.11 -21.93 8.88
N TRP A 203 0.71 -21.06 7.95
CA TRP A 203 0.53 -19.64 8.21
C TRP A 203 -0.79 -19.09 7.68
N PRO A 204 -1.46 -18.19 8.42
CA PRO A 204 -2.51 -17.39 7.81
C PRO A 204 -1.89 -16.46 6.77
N VAL A 205 -2.46 -16.49 5.58
CA VAL A 205 -2.16 -15.61 4.46
C VAL A 205 -3.44 -14.98 3.92
N GLN A 206 -3.32 -13.90 3.16
CA GLN A 206 -4.43 -13.30 2.43
C GLN A 206 -3.96 -12.66 1.13
N VAL A 207 -4.84 -12.63 0.13
CA VAL A 207 -4.64 -11.91 -1.13
C VAL A 207 -5.87 -11.03 -1.35
N ASP A 208 -5.69 -9.72 -1.46
CA ASP A 208 -6.76 -8.74 -1.72
C ASP A 208 -8.02 -8.90 -0.82
N GLY A 209 -7.84 -9.35 0.42
CA GLY A 209 -8.91 -9.54 1.41
C GLY A 209 -9.52 -10.94 1.48
N GLU A 210 -9.03 -11.91 0.70
CA GLU A 210 -9.44 -13.31 0.76
C GLU A 210 -8.40 -14.15 1.54
N PRO A 211 -8.67 -14.48 2.83
CA PRO A 211 -7.72 -15.17 3.68
C PRO A 211 -7.84 -16.69 3.60
N HIS A 212 -6.72 -17.39 3.82
CA HIS A 212 -6.67 -18.84 3.99
C HIS A 212 -5.46 -19.25 4.84
N ILE A 213 -5.39 -20.53 5.23
CA ILE A 213 -4.18 -21.11 5.84
C ILE A 213 -3.33 -21.69 4.72
N GLN A 214 -2.09 -21.21 4.60
CA GLN A 214 -1.07 -21.73 3.71
C GLN A 214 -0.29 -22.84 4.41
N PRO A 215 -0.24 -24.07 3.85
CA PRO A 215 0.63 -25.14 4.31
C PRO A 215 2.13 -24.80 4.17
N PRO A 216 3.04 -25.60 4.78
CA PRO A 216 4.47 -25.53 4.46
C PRO A 216 4.71 -25.50 2.96
N GLY A 217 5.63 -24.66 2.50
CA GLY A 217 5.85 -24.46 1.08
C GLY A 217 6.43 -23.08 0.74
N THR A 218 6.26 -22.70 -0.52
CA THR A 218 6.78 -21.47 -1.10
C THR A 218 5.66 -20.64 -1.70
N ILE A 219 5.64 -19.35 -1.37
CA ILE A 219 4.76 -18.34 -1.97
C ILE A 219 5.63 -17.46 -2.86
N THR A 220 5.33 -17.37 -4.15
CA THR A 220 6.07 -16.52 -5.08
C THR A 220 5.14 -15.47 -5.69
N ILE A 221 5.53 -14.20 -5.63
CA ILE A 221 4.79 -13.07 -6.20
C ILE A 221 5.58 -12.53 -7.38
N LEU A 222 5.00 -12.64 -8.57
CA LEU A 222 5.64 -12.27 -9.84
C LEU A 222 4.73 -11.35 -10.64
N LYS A 223 5.32 -10.54 -11.51
CA LYS A 223 4.54 -9.70 -12.43
C LYS A 223 3.65 -10.56 -13.33
N SER A 224 2.36 -10.26 -13.35
CA SER A 224 1.41 -10.94 -14.22
C SER A 224 1.54 -10.46 -15.67
N ALA A 225 1.31 -11.36 -16.61
CA ALA A 225 1.14 -10.98 -18.02
C ALA A 225 -0.16 -10.19 -18.25
N LEU A 226 -1.14 -10.30 -17.33
CA LEU A 226 -2.40 -9.58 -17.39
C LEU A 226 -2.17 -8.10 -17.06
N LYS A 227 -2.80 -7.22 -17.83
CA LYS A 227 -2.75 -5.77 -17.58
C LYS A 227 -4.14 -5.28 -17.21
N ALA A 228 -4.20 -4.33 -16.28
CA ALA A 228 -5.41 -3.61 -15.96
C ALA A 228 -5.26 -2.12 -16.30
N GLN A 229 -6.33 -1.54 -16.84
CA GLN A 229 -6.51 -0.09 -16.91
C GLN A 229 -7.52 0.30 -15.85
N MET A 230 -7.21 1.33 -15.08
CA MET A 230 -8.06 1.84 -14.02
C MET A 230 -8.34 3.32 -14.23
N LEU A 231 -9.49 3.77 -13.73
CA LEU A 231 -9.81 5.18 -13.64
C LEU A 231 -9.23 5.72 -12.35
N LYS A 232 -8.42 6.78 -12.47
CA LYS A 232 -7.89 7.54 -11.35
C LYS A 232 -8.53 8.92 -11.36
N LYS A 233 -8.97 9.37 -10.19
CA LYS A 233 -9.54 10.71 -10.05
C LYS A 233 -8.50 11.76 -10.46
N ALA A 234 -8.87 12.66 -11.37
CA ALA A 234 -7.98 13.73 -11.78
C ALA A 234 -7.70 14.69 -10.62
N LYS A 235 -6.43 15.12 -10.48
CA LYS A 235 -6.04 16.14 -9.49
C LYS A 235 -6.70 17.47 -9.88
N LYS A 236 -7.57 18.01 -9.03
CA LYS A 236 -8.08 19.37 -9.20
C LYS A 236 -6.93 20.36 -9.00
N SER A 237 -6.35 20.84 -10.09
CA SER A 237 -5.39 21.94 -10.05
C SER A 237 -6.05 23.15 -9.38
N ARG A 238 -5.58 23.51 -8.19
CA ARG A 238 -5.83 24.85 -7.63
C ARG A 238 -5.07 25.85 -8.50
N ARG A 239 -5.66 26.25 -9.62
CA ARG A 239 -5.23 27.46 -10.33
C ARG A 239 -5.46 28.63 -9.40
N GLY A 240 -4.38 29.16 -8.82
CA GLY A 240 -4.38 30.46 -8.18
C GLY A 240 -4.94 31.48 -9.18
N GLY A 241 -6.02 32.16 -8.79
CA GLY A 241 -6.67 33.16 -9.62
C GLY A 241 -5.73 34.33 -9.86
N THR A 242 -5.04 34.34 -10.99
CA THR A 242 -4.59 35.58 -11.61
C THR A 242 -5.75 36.05 -12.48
N ALA A 243 -6.44 37.07 -11.99
CA ALA A 243 -7.45 37.78 -12.76
C ALA A 243 -6.84 38.18 -14.10
N THR A 244 -7.34 37.61 -15.19
CA THR A 244 -7.08 38.13 -16.53
C THR A 244 -7.86 39.44 -16.63
N THR A 245 -7.21 40.55 -16.30
CA THR A 245 -7.72 41.88 -16.64
C THR A 245 -7.73 41.96 -18.17
N ILE A 246 -8.91 41.87 -18.74
CA ILE A 246 -9.17 42.21 -20.14
C ILE A 246 -8.90 43.72 -20.25
N CYS A 247 -7.72 44.10 -20.74
CA CYS A 247 -7.47 45.48 -21.12
C CYS A 247 -8.11 45.71 -22.49
N LEU A 248 -9.29 46.33 -22.51
CA LEU A 248 -9.91 46.88 -23.70
C LEU A 248 -9.06 48.09 -24.16
N THR A 249 -8.25 47.93 -25.19
CA THR A 249 -7.58 49.06 -25.85
C THR A 249 -8.57 49.71 -26.82
N GLN A 250 -9.06 50.91 -26.49
CA GLN A 250 -9.59 51.86 -27.46
C GLN A 250 -8.48 52.79 -27.96
N PRO A 251 -8.53 53.24 -29.23
CA PRO A 251 -7.47 54.05 -29.82
C PRO A 251 -7.67 55.54 -29.50
N HIS A 252 -6.58 56.26 -29.23
CA HIS A 252 -6.56 57.73 -29.29
C HIS A 252 -5.42 58.22 -30.19
N PRO A 253 -5.61 59.32 -30.93
CA PRO A 253 -4.72 59.78 -31.98
C PRO A 253 -3.55 60.63 -31.45
N GLU A 254 -2.52 60.71 -32.29
CA GLU A 254 -1.26 61.42 -32.13
C GLU A 254 -1.40 62.92 -31.82
N THR A 255 -0.42 63.49 -31.08
CA THR A 255 0.27 64.74 -31.45
C THR A 255 1.47 65.06 -30.53
N SER A 256 2.62 65.29 -31.18
CA SER A 256 3.73 66.22 -30.88
C SER A 256 4.49 66.21 -29.52
N ASP A 257 5.76 65.78 -29.63
CA ASP A 257 6.98 66.21 -28.90
C ASP A 257 7.29 67.73 -29.02
N PRO A 258 8.34 68.34 -28.38
CA PRO A 258 9.47 67.75 -27.62
C PRO A 258 9.95 68.53 -26.34
N LEU A 259 11.00 67.97 -25.69
CA LEU A 259 12.30 68.60 -25.31
C LEU A 259 12.72 68.68 -23.80
N SER A 260 13.99 68.26 -23.57
CA SER A 260 14.99 68.62 -22.52
C SER A 260 15.03 67.93 -21.13
N GLY A 261 16.15 67.25 -20.83
CA GLY A 261 16.57 66.71 -19.50
C GLY A 261 17.34 67.73 -18.64
N PRO A 262 18.34 67.39 -17.79
CA PRO A 262 18.73 66.09 -17.18
C PRO A 262 19.01 66.15 -15.64
N LEU A 263 19.32 64.97 -15.04
CA LEU A 263 20.21 64.67 -13.87
C LEU A 263 20.14 65.50 -12.57
N GLY A 264 19.88 64.81 -11.43
CA GLY A 264 20.21 65.31 -10.09
C GLY A 264 19.90 64.33 -8.95
N VAL A 265 20.94 63.77 -8.33
CA VAL A 265 21.01 63.12 -7.00
C VAL A 265 22.05 63.99 -6.24
N PRO A 266 22.03 64.24 -4.90
CA PRO A 266 21.85 63.21 -3.87
C PRO A 266 21.26 63.59 -2.48
N SER A 267 20.99 62.51 -1.71
CA SER A 267 21.15 62.32 -0.25
C SER A 267 20.42 63.22 0.77
N THR A 268 19.64 62.60 1.67
CA THR A 268 19.82 62.70 3.15
C THR A 268 19.00 61.65 3.91
N LEU A 269 19.59 61.17 5.01
CA LEU A 269 19.10 60.26 6.06
C LEU A 269 17.74 60.63 6.66
N GLY A 270 17.02 59.63 7.21
CA GLY A 270 16.04 59.86 8.29
C GLY A 270 15.04 58.72 8.57
N ASP A 271 15.42 57.83 9.49
CA ASP A 271 14.60 57.14 10.50
C ASP A 271 13.64 55.95 10.19
N PRO A 272 13.42 55.08 11.21
CA PRO A 272 12.93 53.72 11.05
C PRO A 272 11.45 53.57 11.42
N HIS A 273 10.69 52.81 10.64
CA HIS A 273 9.37 52.32 11.06
C HIS A 273 9.10 50.89 10.59
N HIS A 274 9.00 50.01 11.59
CA HIS A 274 8.00 48.96 11.76
C HIS A 274 7.29 48.44 10.49
N GLY A 275 7.75 47.28 10.00
CA GLY A 275 7.07 46.48 8.98
C GLY A 275 6.94 45.03 9.42
N LYS A 276 5.69 44.61 9.67
CA LYS A 276 5.27 43.24 10.00
C LYS A 276 5.84 42.24 8.99
N THR A 277 6.51 41.21 9.48
CA THR A 277 6.78 39.96 8.75
C THR A 277 5.45 39.29 8.40
N THR A 278 5.13 39.26 7.12
CA THR A 278 4.17 38.33 6.51
C THR A 278 4.56 36.89 6.82
N PRO A 279 3.62 36.00 7.21
CA PRO A 279 3.95 34.59 7.34
C PRO A 279 4.14 34.00 5.94
N ASP A 280 5.25 33.29 5.81
CA ASP A 280 5.62 32.49 4.66
C ASP A 280 4.47 31.52 4.33
N ASN A 281 3.92 31.64 3.13
CA ASN A 281 2.92 30.71 2.63
C ASN A 281 3.67 29.41 2.30
N THR A 282 3.84 28.55 3.31
CA THR A 282 4.19 27.15 3.08
C THR A 282 3.07 26.54 2.24
N ALA A 283 3.30 26.43 0.94
CA ALA A 283 2.51 25.58 0.07
C ALA A 283 2.49 24.19 0.70
N VAL A 284 1.34 23.81 1.24
CA VAL A 284 1.08 22.43 1.64
C VAL A 284 1.16 21.62 0.35
N ASP A 285 2.23 20.84 0.23
CA ASP A 285 2.52 19.99 -0.91
C ASP A 285 1.30 19.09 -1.15
N SER A 286 0.59 19.32 -2.24
CA SER A 286 -0.71 18.68 -2.57
C SER A 286 -0.57 17.23 -3.04
N ASP A 287 0.51 16.56 -2.65
CA ASP A 287 0.88 15.21 -3.08
C ASP A 287 0.44 14.13 -2.09
N GLU A 288 -0.25 14.51 -1.01
CA GLU A 288 -0.68 13.60 0.06
C GLU A 288 -1.96 12.79 -0.23
N GLU A 289 -2.63 13.01 -1.36
CA GLU A 289 -3.75 12.17 -1.76
C GLU A 289 -3.20 10.94 -2.48
N GLY A 290 -3.01 9.85 -1.73
CA GLY A 290 -2.65 8.54 -2.28
C GLY A 290 -3.57 8.17 -3.44
N ASP A 291 -3.07 7.36 -4.39
CA ASP A 291 -3.76 7.03 -5.64
C ASP A 291 -5.20 6.52 -5.38
N ALA A 292 -6.17 7.44 -5.42
CA ALA A 292 -7.58 7.13 -5.25
C ALA A 292 -8.13 6.71 -6.61
N PHE A 293 -8.16 5.41 -6.82
CA PHE A 293 -8.85 4.80 -7.96
C PHE A 293 -10.37 4.89 -7.76
N LEU A 294 -11.09 5.08 -8.87
CA LEU A 294 -12.55 5.15 -8.91
C LEU A 294 -13.19 3.79 -9.18
#